data_AF-A0A928KG97-F1
#
_entry.id   AF-A0A928KG97-F1
#
_cell.length_a   1.000
_cell.length_b   1.000
_cell.length_c   1.000
_cell.angle_alpha   90.00
_cell.angle_beta   90.00
_cell.angle_gamma   90.00
#
_symmetry.space_group_name_H-M   'P 1'
#
loop_
_entity.id
_entity.type
_entity.pdbx_description
1 polymer ?
#
loop_
_entity_poly.entity_id
_entity_poly.type
_entity_poly.pdbx_seq_one_letter_code
_entity_poly.pdbx_strand_id
1 'polypeptide(L)'
;MAYWEEIACKAKELTEAAGKKASEIAESAKLELRFAEIQREMEECHKALGRLLYESWSTGDELVNSEVAPYVVRLDKLEADKMTVLRDLHRMHNTNVCSRCRYKNSKHARYCSHCGKKL
;
A
#
# COMPACT_ATOMS: atom_id res chain seq x y z
N MET A 1 -41.24 -18.91 -18.51
CA MET A 1 -40.02 -19.55 -17.98
C MET A 1 -38.78 -18.64 -18.02
N ALA A 2 -38.88 -17.31 -18.15
CA ALA A 2 -37.72 -16.42 -18.32
C ALA A 2 -37.28 -15.66 -17.06
N TYR A 3 -38.06 -15.69 -15.97
CA TYR A 3 -37.78 -14.87 -14.77
C TYR A 3 -36.71 -15.46 -13.84
N TRP A 4 -36.55 -16.79 -13.86
CA TRP A 4 -35.54 -17.47 -13.04
C TRP A 4 -34.13 -17.41 -13.67
N GLU A 5 -34.03 -17.34 -15.00
CA GLU A 5 -32.73 -17.17 -15.69
C GLU A 5 -32.17 -15.75 -15.51
N GLU A 6 -33.00 -14.71 -15.49
CA GLU A 6 -32.56 -13.34 -15.19
C GLU A 6 -32.07 -13.15 -13.75
N ILE A 7 -32.64 -13.88 -12.78
CA ILE A 7 -32.20 -13.86 -11.38
C ILE A 7 -30.91 -14.68 -11.22
N ALA A 8 -30.79 -15.83 -11.90
CA ALA A 8 -29.58 -16.65 -11.87
C ALA A 8 -28.37 -15.92 -12.50
N CYS A 9 -28.56 -15.11 -13.54
CA CYS A 9 -27.51 -14.27 -14.11
C CYS A 9 -27.08 -13.14 -13.16
N LYS A 10 -28.03 -12.45 -12.50
CA LYS A 10 -27.69 -11.41 -11.49
C LYS A 10 -27.01 -12.00 -10.24
N ALA A 11 -27.37 -13.21 -9.84
CA ALA A 11 -26.71 -13.91 -8.74
C ALA A 11 -25.26 -14.32 -9.09
N LYS A 12 -25.00 -14.78 -10.31
CA LYS A 12 -23.65 -15.09 -10.80
C LYS A 12 -22.73 -13.86 -10.84
N GLU A 13 -23.25 -12.72 -11.31
CA GLU A 13 -22.50 -11.46 -11.33
C GLU A 13 -22.20 -10.93 -9.91
N LEU A 14 -23.09 -11.18 -8.94
CA LEU A 14 -22.88 -10.84 -7.53
C LEU A 14 -21.87 -11.76 -6.82
N THR A 15 -21.78 -13.05 -7.19
CA THR A 15 -20.80 -13.97 -6.61
C THR A 15 -19.35 -13.65 -7.00
N GLU A 16 -19.11 -13.29 -8.27
CA GLU A 16 -17.76 -12.91 -8.70
C GLU A 16 -17.36 -11.51 -8.22
N ALA A 17 -18.30 -10.57 -8.19
CA ALA A 17 -18.03 -9.20 -7.74
C ALA A 17 -17.75 -9.12 -6.23
N ALA A 18 -18.46 -9.91 -5.40
CA ALA A 18 -18.20 -9.99 -3.97
C ALA A 18 -16.84 -10.66 -3.68
N GLY A 19 -16.50 -11.74 -4.39
CA GLY A 19 -15.20 -12.42 -4.26
C GLY A 19 -14.01 -11.55 -4.68
N LYS A 20 -14.12 -10.86 -5.83
CA LYS A 20 -13.08 -9.93 -6.31
C LYS A 20 -12.85 -8.79 -5.31
N LYS A 21 -13.91 -8.21 -4.75
CA LYS A 21 -13.81 -7.13 -3.78
C LYS A 21 -13.24 -7.57 -2.43
N ALA A 22 -13.56 -8.79 -1.97
CA ALA A 22 -12.94 -9.36 -0.79
C ALA A 22 -11.45 -9.64 -1.00
N SER A 23 -11.08 -10.15 -2.19
CA SER A 23 -9.68 -10.37 -2.57
C SER A 23 -8.87 -9.07 -2.59
N GLU A 24 -9.43 -8.01 -3.20
CA GLU A 24 -8.79 -6.69 -3.25
C GLU A 24 -8.55 -6.10 -1.84
N ILE A 25 -9.51 -6.27 -0.92
CA ILE A 25 -9.37 -5.83 0.47
C ILE A 25 -8.29 -6.63 1.21
N ALA A 26 -8.22 -7.95 0.98
CA ALA A 26 -7.20 -8.80 1.59
C ALA A 26 -5.80 -8.45 1.07
N GLU A 27 -5.67 -8.17 -0.23
CA GLU A 27 -4.42 -7.72 -0.85
C GLU A 27 -4.00 -6.35 -0.32
N SER A 28 -4.91 -5.38 -0.19
CA SER A 28 -4.60 -4.07 0.38
C SER A 28 -4.15 -4.17 1.83
N ALA A 29 -4.85 -4.97 2.65
CA ALA A 29 -4.47 -5.20 4.05
C ALA A 29 -3.07 -5.84 4.16
N LYS A 30 -2.73 -6.77 3.27
CA LYS A 30 -1.39 -7.38 3.21
C LYS A 30 -0.31 -6.33 2.89
N LEU A 31 -0.58 -5.44 1.94
CA LEU A 31 0.35 -4.36 1.60
C LEU A 31 0.50 -3.34 2.74
N GLU A 32 -0.59 -3.00 3.43
CA GLU A 32 -0.57 -2.12 4.60
C GLU A 32 0.23 -2.73 5.77
N LEU A 33 0.04 -4.03 6.06
CA LEU A 33 0.85 -4.75 7.05
C LEU A 33 2.34 -4.72 6.67
N ARG A 34 2.65 -4.97 5.39
CA ARG A 34 4.04 -4.91 4.91
C ARG A 34 4.64 -3.52 5.05
N PHE A 35 3.85 -2.47 4.79
CA PHE A 35 4.29 -1.09 4.99
C PHE A 35 4.59 -0.80 6.47
N ALA A 36 3.73 -1.24 7.38
CA ALA A 36 3.94 -1.08 8.83
C ALA A 36 5.19 -1.84 9.32
N GLU A 37 5.44 -3.05 8.82
CA GLU A 37 6.66 -3.81 9.10
C GLU A 37 7.91 -3.04 8.66
N ILE A 38 7.92 -2.53 7.42
CA ILE A 38 9.06 -1.75 6.88
C ILE A 38 9.31 -0.51 7.74
N GLN A 39 8.26 0.22 8.13
CA GLN A 39 8.40 1.39 9.01
C GLN A 39 9.00 1.03 10.37
N ARG A 40 8.55 -0.07 10.99
CA ARG A 40 9.11 -0.55 12.26
C ARG A 40 10.60 -0.90 12.12
N GLU A 41 10.98 -1.61 11.07
CA GLU A 41 12.37 -1.97 10.82
C GLU A 41 13.26 -0.74 10.57
N MET A 42 12.75 0.27 9.85
CA MET A 42 13.46 1.55 9.68
C MET A 42 13.66 2.25 11.02
N GLU A 43 12.63 2.32 11.87
CA GLU A 43 12.77 2.88 13.22
C GLU A 43 13.82 2.15 14.06
N GLU A 44 13.86 0.81 13.99
CA GLU A 44 14.86 0.01 14.70
C GLU A 44 16.28 0.30 14.22
N CYS A 45 16.48 0.45 12.91
CA CYS A 45 17.76 0.87 12.33
C CYS A 45 18.18 2.26 12.82
N HIS A 46 17.28 3.24 12.79
CA HIS A 46 17.58 4.59 13.27
C HIS A 46 17.88 4.61 14.77
N LYS A 47 17.15 3.85 15.59
CA LYS A 47 17.40 3.72 17.03
C LYS A 47 18.77 3.07 17.29
N ALA A 48 19.16 2.07 16.51
CA ALA A 48 20.47 1.44 16.61
C ALA A 48 21.61 2.41 16.24
N LEU A 49 21.48 3.13 15.13
CA LEU A 49 22.42 4.17 14.72
C LEU A 49 22.55 5.28 15.77
N GLY A 50 21.42 5.73 16.34
CA GLY A 50 21.41 6.73 17.40
C GLY A 50 22.12 6.25 18.67
N ARG A 51 21.99 4.96 19.02
CA ARG A 51 22.74 4.37 20.14
C ARG A 51 24.24 4.34 19.86
N LEU A 52 24.66 3.88 18.68
CA LEU A 52 26.09 3.85 18.30
C LEU A 52 26.70 5.26 18.35
N LEU A 53 25.98 6.25 17.83
CA LEU A 53 26.42 7.65 17.88
C LEU A 53 26.51 8.17 19.33
N TYR A 54 25.51 7.89 20.16
CA TYR A 54 25.54 8.31 21.56
C TYR A 54 26.70 7.66 22.32
N GLU A 55 26.91 6.36 22.13
CA GLU A 55 27.99 5.60 22.76
C GLU A 55 29.35 6.19 22.38
N SER A 56 29.62 6.39 21.08
CA SER A 56 30.88 6.98 20.59
C SER A 56 31.14 8.37 21.20
N TRP A 57 30.10 9.21 21.27
CA TRP A 57 30.21 10.53 21.90
C TRP A 57 30.44 10.47 23.41
N SER A 58 29.85 9.48 24.09
CA SER A 58 29.96 9.33 25.54
C SER A 58 31.31 8.76 25.99
N THR A 59 31.92 7.89 25.19
CA THR A 59 33.22 7.27 25.49
C THR A 59 34.38 8.09 24.93
N GLY A 60 34.11 8.98 23.97
CA GLY A 60 35.12 9.72 23.22
C GLY A 60 35.75 8.90 22.09
N ASP A 61 35.20 7.71 21.81
CA ASP A 61 35.64 6.87 20.70
C ASP A 61 35.14 7.41 19.36
N GLU A 62 35.93 7.19 18.31
CA GLU A 62 35.52 7.54 16.96
C GLU A 62 34.53 6.50 16.41
N LEU A 63 33.41 6.98 15.85
CA LEU A 63 32.40 6.11 15.25
C LEU A 63 32.94 5.49 13.95
N VAL A 64 33.05 4.17 13.91
CA VAL A 64 33.66 3.46 12.78
C VAL A 64 32.65 3.22 11.67
N ASN A 65 33.02 3.57 10.43
CA ASN A 65 32.14 3.41 9.27
C ASN A 65 31.69 1.95 9.05
N SER A 66 32.51 0.95 9.38
CA SER A 66 32.12 -0.46 9.26
C SER A 66 30.96 -0.85 10.18
N GLU A 67 30.75 -0.15 11.29
CA GLU A 67 29.62 -0.37 12.21
C GLU A 67 28.35 0.30 11.70
N VAL A 68 28.49 1.43 11.01
CA VAL A 68 27.38 2.25 10.48
C VAL A 68 26.89 1.74 9.12
N ALA A 69 27.81 1.36 8.23
CA ALA A 69 27.52 1.00 6.84
C ALA A 69 26.44 -0.09 6.67
N PRO A 70 26.38 -1.17 7.49
CA PRO A 70 25.32 -2.17 7.38
C PRO A 70 23.92 -1.58 7.59
N TYR A 71 23.76 -0.63 8.51
CA TYR A 71 22.48 0.03 8.78
C TYR A 71 22.08 0.97 7.65
N VAL A 72 23.04 1.70 7.06
CA VAL A 72 22.76 2.57 5.90
C VAL A 72 22.30 1.73 4.71
N VAL A 73 23.04 0.67 4.37
CA VAL A 73 22.65 -0.26 3.29
C VAL A 73 21.29 -0.89 3.57
N ARG A 74 20.97 -1.18 4.83
CA ARG A 74 19.65 -1.71 5.21
C ARG A 74 18.55 -0.67 5.00
N LEU A 75 18.76 0.58 5.43
CA LEU A 75 17.82 1.68 5.27
C LEU A 75 17.55 1.99 3.79
N ASP A 76 18.58 1.99 2.94
CA ASP A 76 18.42 2.21 1.50
C ASP A 76 17.51 1.15 0.86
N LYS A 77 17.71 -0.12 1.24
CA LYS A 77 16.86 -1.24 0.79
C LYS A 77 15.42 -1.08 1.30
N LEU A 78 15.25 -0.74 2.57
CA LEU A 78 13.93 -0.54 3.17
C LEU A 78 13.18 0.63 2.52
N GLU A 79 13.86 1.72 2.18
CA GLU A 79 13.23 2.86 1.50
C GLU A 79 12.81 2.48 0.06
N ALA A 80 13.62 1.71 -0.66
CA ALA A 80 13.25 1.18 -1.97
C ALA A 80 12.02 0.24 -1.90
N ASP A 81 11.99 -0.64 -0.91
CA ASP A 81 10.86 -1.55 -0.67
C ASP A 81 9.59 -0.76 -0.31
N LYS A 82 9.71 0.25 0.56
CA LYS A 82 8.62 1.15 0.96
C LYS A 82 8.03 1.88 -0.25
N MET A 83 8.86 2.41 -1.14
CA MET A 83 8.40 3.06 -2.37
C MET A 83 7.64 2.09 -3.28
N THR A 84 8.08 0.83 -3.32
CA THR A 84 7.41 -0.22 -4.11
C THR A 84 6.03 -0.54 -3.54
N VAL A 85 5.93 -0.75 -2.22
CA VAL A 85 4.66 -1.01 -1.52
C VAL A 85 3.68 0.17 -1.67
N LEU A 86 4.16 1.41 -1.51
CA LEU A 86 3.32 2.60 -1.71
C LEU A 86 2.80 2.69 -3.15
N ARG A 87 3.64 2.38 -4.14
CA ARG A 87 3.21 2.35 -5.55
C ARG A 87 2.13 1.31 -5.79
N ASP A 88 2.25 0.13 -5.19
CA ASP A 88 1.25 -0.94 -5.33
C ASP A 88 -0.06 -0.58 -4.61
N LEU A 89 -0.01 0.00 -3.41
CA LEU A 89 -1.19 0.55 -2.72
C LEU A 89 -1.88 1.63 -3.56
N HIS A 90 -1.13 2.56 -4.14
CA HIS A 90 -1.67 3.56 -5.06
C HIS A 90 -2.27 2.93 -6.32
N ARG A 91 -1.70 1.84 -6.83
CA ARG A 91 -2.26 1.07 -7.96
C ARG A 91 -3.57 0.38 -7.58
N MET A 92 -3.71 -0.12 -6.36
CA MET A 92 -4.96 -0.70 -5.87
C MET A 92 -6.04 0.38 -5.67
N HIS A 93 -5.65 1.58 -5.23
CA HIS A 93 -6.56 2.72 -5.04
C HIS A 93 -6.78 3.58 -6.29
N ASN A 94 -6.32 3.14 -7.46
CA ASN A 94 -6.29 3.88 -8.74
C ASN A 94 -7.70 4.16 -9.26
N THR A 95 -8.35 5.14 -8.63
CA THR A 95 -9.74 5.48 -8.79
C THR A 95 -9.85 6.87 -9.43
N ASN A 96 -10.63 6.97 -10.51
CA ASN A 96 -10.95 8.25 -11.11
C ASN A 96 -12.12 8.89 -10.33
N VAL A 97 -11.83 9.97 -9.60
CA VAL A 97 -12.80 10.61 -8.71
C VAL A 97 -13.67 11.56 -9.53
N CYS A 98 -14.99 11.33 -9.52
CA CYS A 98 -15.91 12.16 -10.29
C CYS A 98 -15.88 13.63 -9.83
N SER A 99 -15.61 14.55 -10.76
CA SER A 99 -15.62 15.99 -10.49
C SER A 99 -17.00 16.58 -10.13
N ARG A 100 -18.10 15.83 -10.30
CA ARG A 100 -19.47 16.27 -9.93
C ARG A 100 -19.94 15.68 -8.61
N CYS A 101 -19.96 14.35 -8.49
CA CYS A 101 -20.51 13.69 -7.30
C CYS A 101 -19.44 13.11 -6.37
N ARG A 102 -18.15 13.28 -6.68
CA ARG A 102 -17.00 12.80 -5.90
C ARG A 102 -16.93 11.28 -5.70
N TYR A 103 -17.79 10.51 -6.39
CA TYR A 103 -17.75 9.05 -6.38
C TYR A 103 -16.42 8.54 -6.96
N LYS A 104 -15.80 7.55 -6.31
CA LYS A 104 -14.57 6.89 -6.78
C LYS A 104 -14.93 5.85 -7.85
N ASN A 105 -14.49 6.08 -9.08
CA ASN A 105 -14.76 5.18 -10.21
C ASN A 105 -13.49 4.40 -10.56
N SER A 106 -13.62 3.29 -11.29
CA SER A 106 -12.47 2.59 -11.86
C SER A 106 -11.63 3.52 -12.75
N LYS A 107 -10.31 3.31 -12.79
CA LYS A 107 -9.36 4.07 -13.62
C LYS A 107 -9.78 4.21 -15.09
N HIS A 108 -10.42 3.18 -15.64
CA HIS A 108 -10.82 3.12 -17.06
C HIS A 108 -12.26 3.58 -17.29
N ALA A 109 -12.96 4.03 -16.25
CA ALA A 109 -14.31 4.54 -16.40
C ALA A 109 -14.27 5.87 -17.18
N ARG A 110 -14.93 5.89 -18.35
CA ARG A 110 -15.13 7.12 -19.15
C ARG A 110 -16.25 7.99 -18.59
N TYR A 111 -17.16 7.40 -17.83
CA TYR A 111 -18.31 8.06 -17.21
C TYR A 111 -18.48 7.56 -15.77
N CYS A 112 -19.00 8.43 -14.92
CA CYS A 112 -19.23 8.14 -13.51
C CYS A 112 -20.34 7.11 -13.37
N SER A 113 -20.06 5.99 -12.69
CA SER A 113 -21.05 4.94 -12.44
C SER A 113 -22.18 5.38 -11.50
N HIS A 114 -21.98 6.47 -10.75
CA HIS A 114 -23.00 7.02 -9.85
C HIS A 114 -23.84 8.14 -10.49
N CYS A 115 -23.25 9.05 -11.27
CA CYS A 115 -23.96 10.25 -11.77
C CYS A 115 -23.90 10.45 -13.29
N GLY A 116 -23.29 9.54 -14.05
CA GLY A 116 -23.20 9.59 -15.50
C GLY A 116 -22.31 10.69 -16.07
N LYS A 117 -21.72 11.57 -15.25
CA LYS A 117 -20.79 12.60 -15.74
C LYS A 117 -19.53 11.96 -16.32
N LYS A 118 -19.06 12.46 -17.47
CA LYS A 118 -17.77 12.07 -18.05
C LYS A 118 -16.65 12.33 -17.04
N LEU A 119 -15.80 11.31 -16.82
CA LEU A 119 -14.71 11.32 -15.84
C LEU A 119 -13.39 11.80 -16.44
#